data_AF-A0AAN8DYF8-F1
#
_entry.id   AF-A0AAN8DYF8-F1
#
_cell.length_a   1.000
_cell.length_b   1.000
_cell.length_c   1.000
_cell.angle_alpha   90.00
_cell.angle_beta   90.00
_cell.angle_gamma   90.00
#
_symmetry.space_group_name_H-M   'P 1'
#
loop_
_entity.id
_entity.type
_entity.pdbx_description
1 polymer ?
#
loop_
_entity_poly.entity_id
_entity_poly.type
_entity_poly.pdbx_seq_one_letter_code
_entity_poly.pdbx_strand_id
1 'polypeptide(L)'
;MADFDMVLKCWGPVEADHATHGSLVLTRLFTEHPETLKLFPKFAGIAHGDLAGDAGQRRPRCPPQTSVQQPRHATKHKIPIINFKLIAEVIGKVMEEKVGLDTAGQTALRNVMAVIIADMEADYKELGFTE
;
A
#
# COMPACT_ATOMS: atom_id res chain seq x y z
N MET A 1 16.73 10.06 -1.51
CA MET A 1 17.38 9.16 -0.53
C MET A 1 17.07 9.59 0.90
N ALA A 2 17.23 10.87 1.27
CA ALA A 2 16.88 11.36 2.61
C ALA A 2 15.43 11.05 3.05
N ASP A 3 14.45 11.14 2.14
CA ASP A 3 13.06 10.77 2.44
C ASP A 3 12.92 9.27 2.79
N PHE A 4 13.67 8.39 2.11
CA PHE A 4 13.66 6.95 2.38
C PHE A 4 14.25 6.66 3.75
N ASP A 5 15.38 7.27 4.11
CA ASP A 5 15.96 7.16 5.45
C ASP A 5 15.00 7.63 6.54
N MET A 6 14.23 8.69 6.27
CA MET A 6 13.27 9.23 7.22
C MET A 6 12.07 8.30 7.43
N VAL A 7 11.53 7.72 6.35
CA VAL A 7 10.49 6.69 6.43
C VAL A 7 11.01 5.46 7.17
N LEU A 8 12.22 5.00 6.87
CA LEU A 8 12.83 3.83 7.50
C LEU A 8 13.01 4.01 9.02
N LYS A 9 13.34 5.21 9.48
CA LYS A 9 13.43 5.50 10.93
C LYS A 9 12.12 5.31 11.67
N CYS A 10 10.99 5.60 11.01
CA CYS A 10 9.65 5.43 11.57
C CYS A 10 9.03 4.05 11.24
N TRP A 11 9.73 3.22 10.46
CA TRP A 11 9.22 1.93 10.00
C TRP A 11 9.35 0.82 11.04
N GLY A 12 10.26 0.94 12.02
CA GLY A 12 10.51 -0.10 13.03
C GLY A 12 9.25 -0.65 13.72
N PRO A 13 8.32 0.19 14.22
CA PRO A 13 7.07 -0.29 14.82
C PRO A 13 6.07 -0.89 13.81
N VAL A 14 6.07 -0.38 12.56
CA VAL A 14 5.26 -0.95 11.47
C VAL A 14 5.79 -2.33 11.10
N GLU A 15 7.11 -2.50 11.11
CA GLU A 15 7.77 -3.79 10.85
C GLU A 15 7.53 -4.80 11.98
N ALA A 16 7.47 -4.32 13.22
CA ALA A 16 7.19 -5.18 14.37
C ALA A 16 5.79 -5.82 14.31
N ASP A 17 4.80 -5.14 13.72
CA ASP A 17 3.43 -5.63 13.64
C ASP A 17 2.76 -5.36 12.28
N HIS A 18 3.33 -5.92 11.22
CA HIS A 18 2.79 -5.77 9.86
C HIS A 18 1.34 -6.25 9.72
N ALA A 19 0.93 -7.25 10.51
CA ALA A 19 -0.37 -7.88 10.37
C ALA A 19 -1.47 -6.92 10.86
N THR A 20 -1.29 -6.34 12.05
CA THR A 20 -2.21 -5.34 12.59
C THR A 20 -2.20 -4.06 11.76
N HIS A 21 -1.02 -3.54 11.42
CA HIS A 21 -0.95 -2.30 10.61
C HIS A 21 -1.48 -2.51 9.19
N GLY A 22 -1.15 -3.63 8.55
CA GLY A 22 -1.62 -3.96 7.20
C GLY A 22 -3.13 -4.16 7.14
N SER A 23 -3.72 -4.87 8.12
CA SER A 23 -5.17 -5.02 8.22
C SER A 23 -5.89 -3.69 8.50
N LEU A 24 -5.31 -2.82 9.32
CA LEU A 24 -5.85 -1.47 9.56
C LEU A 24 -5.84 -0.62 8.28
N VAL A 25 -4.73 -0.63 7.53
CA VAL A 25 -4.62 0.08 6.25
C VAL A 25 -5.67 -0.43 5.25
N LEU A 26 -5.81 -1.75 5.09
CA LEU A 26 -6.81 -2.32 4.17
C LEU A 26 -8.24 -2.04 4.63
N THR A 27 -8.54 -2.19 5.92
CA THR A 27 -9.87 -1.89 6.49
C THR A 27 -10.22 -0.43 6.24
N ARG A 28 -9.28 0.49 6.49
CA ARG A 28 -9.51 1.92 6.27
C ARG A 28 -9.62 2.27 4.79
N LEU A 29 -8.83 1.63 3.93
CA LEU A 29 -8.93 1.77 2.48
C LEU A 29 -10.32 1.35 1.98
N PHE A 30 -10.86 0.22 2.43
CA PHE A 30 -12.20 -0.21 2.01
C PHE A 30 -13.32 0.62 2.61
N THR A 31 -13.09 1.19 3.80
CA THR A 31 -14.06 2.09 4.45
C THR A 31 -14.12 3.45 3.77
N GLU A 32 -12.96 4.05 3.43
CA GLU A 32 -12.89 5.36 2.77
C GLU A 32 -13.12 5.25 1.25
N HIS A 33 -12.72 4.12 0.63
CA HIS A 33 -12.78 3.85 -0.80
C HIS A 33 -13.38 2.46 -1.10
N PRO A 34 -14.68 2.25 -0.90
CA PRO A 34 -15.34 0.96 -1.09
C PRO A 34 -15.23 0.41 -2.53
N GLU A 35 -14.97 1.26 -3.52
CA GLU A 35 -14.66 0.89 -4.90
C GLU A 35 -13.40 0.00 -5.01
N THR A 36 -12.44 0.18 -4.11
CA THR A 36 -11.19 -0.60 -4.09
C THR A 36 -11.42 -2.05 -3.65
N LEU A 37 -12.46 -2.33 -2.85
CA LEU A 37 -12.84 -3.68 -2.44
C LEU A 37 -13.11 -4.59 -3.65
N LYS A 38 -13.67 -4.02 -4.73
CA LYS A 38 -13.95 -4.74 -5.99
C LYS A 38 -12.68 -5.24 -6.69
N LEU A 39 -11.54 -4.59 -6.45
CA LEU A 39 -10.23 -4.98 -6.97
C LEU A 39 -9.66 -6.18 -6.20
N PHE A 40 -10.21 -6.48 -5.03
CA PHE A 40 -9.84 -7.64 -4.22
C PHE A 40 -10.99 -8.65 -4.18
N PRO A 41 -11.14 -9.50 -5.22
CA PRO A 41 -12.20 -10.50 -5.25
C PRO A 41 -12.16 -11.50 -4.08
N LYS A 42 -11.01 -11.63 -3.41
CA LYS A 42 -10.89 -12.42 -2.17
C LYS A 42 -11.49 -11.74 -0.94
N PHE A 43 -11.56 -10.40 -0.92
CA PHE A 43 -12.12 -9.61 0.18
C PHE A 43 -13.56 -9.14 -0.10
N ALA A 44 -14.02 -9.22 -1.35
CA ALA A 44 -15.35 -8.79 -1.77
C ALA A 44 -16.54 -9.49 -1.05
N GLY A 45 -16.30 -10.61 -0.35
CA GLY A 45 -17.29 -11.32 0.45
C GLY A 45 -17.00 -11.35 1.96
N ILE A 46 -15.93 -10.71 2.42
CA ILE A 46 -15.53 -10.72 3.84
C ILE A 46 -16.07 -9.44 4.49
N ALA A 47 -16.83 -9.59 5.58
CA ALA A 47 -17.35 -8.44 6.32
C ALA A 47 -16.18 -7.58 6.85
N HIS A 48 -16.33 -6.25 6.87
CA HIS A 48 -15.26 -5.34 7.28
C HIS A 48 -14.66 -5.66 8.66
N GLY A 49 -15.46 -6.19 9.59
CA GLY A 49 -15.01 -6.62 10.92
C GLY A 49 -14.23 -7.95 10.94
N ASP A 50 -14.31 -8.75 9.88
CA ASP A 50 -13.68 -10.08 9.75
C ASP A 50 -12.33 -10.01 9.00
N LEU A 51 -12.09 -8.92 8.25
CA LEU A 51 -10.83 -8.63 7.55
C LEU A 51 -9.62 -8.55 8.50
N ALA A 52 -9.82 -8.09 9.73
CA ALA A 52 -8.77 -8.03 10.75
C ALA A 52 -8.34 -9.43 11.24
N GLY A 53 -9.23 -10.43 11.17
CA GLY A 53 -8.97 -11.80 11.59
C GLY A 53 -8.28 -12.65 10.53
N ASP A 54 -8.64 -12.48 9.25
CA ASP A 54 -8.16 -13.34 8.15
C ASP A 54 -6.78 -12.91 7.58
N ALA A 55 -6.36 -11.68 7.84
CA ALA A 55 -5.02 -11.18 7.48
C ALA A 55 -3.86 -11.93 8.17
N GLY A 56 -4.17 -12.76 9.17
CA GLY A 56 -3.21 -13.55 9.95
C GLY A 56 -2.58 -14.75 9.22
N GLN A 57 -3.00 -15.07 7.98
CA GLN A 57 -2.40 -16.19 7.26
C GLN A 57 -1.09 -15.78 6.59
N ARG A 58 0.01 -15.93 7.35
CA ARG A 58 1.43 -15.79 6.96
C ARG A 58 1.64 -16.01 5.45
N ARG A 59 1.88 -14.93 4.71
CA ARG A 59 2.47 -15.02 3.37
C ARG A 59 3.99 -15.07 3.48
N PRO A 60 4.67 -15.96 2.73
CA PRO A 60 6.12 -15.97 2.68
C PRO A 60 6.62 -14.60 2.19
N ARG A 61 7.70 -14.14 2.81
CA ARG A 61 8.39 -12.87 2.52
C ARG A 61 8.54 -12.70 1.00
N CYS A 62 8.13 -11.54 0.49
CA CYS A 62 8.32 -11.22 -0.92
C CYS A 62 9.84 -11.22 -1.24
N PRO A 63 10.30 -11.80 -2.37
CA PRO A 63 11.68 -11.67 -2.81
C PRO A 63 12.04 -10.18 -3.04
N PRO A 64 13.33 -9.82 -3.07
CA PRO A 64 13.79 -8.43 -3.14
C PRO A 64 13.08 -7.64 -4.25
N GLN A 65 12.87 -6.35 -3.98
CA GLN A 65 12.24 -5.37 -4.88
C GLN A 65 13.07 -5.17 -6.14
N THR A 66 12.98 -6.11 -7.07
CA THR A 66 13.50 -6.02 -8.42
C THR A 66 12.30 -6.15 -9.33
N SER A 67 11.87 -5.06 -9.98
CA SER A 67 11.25 -4.96 -11.33
C SER A 67 10.18 -5.99 -11.80
N VAL A 68 9.71 -6.90 -10.94
CA VAL A 68 8.92 -8.10 -11.28
C VAL A 68 7.53 -8.06 -10.61
N GLN A 69 7.28 -7.10 -9.70
CA GLN A 69 5.96 -6.92 -9.09
C GLN A 69 5.05 -5.98 -9.91
N GLN A 70 5.63 -4.95 -10.54
CA GLN A 70 4.93 -3.92 -11.30
C GLN A 70 4.04 -4.52 -12.42
N PRO A 71 4.53 -5.49 -13.23
CA PRO A 71 3.73 -6.03 -14.33
C PRO A 71 2.52 -6.83 -13.84
N ARG A 72 2.57 -7.43 -12.64
CA ARG A 72 1.45 -8.24 -12.12
C ARG A 72 0.27 -7.37 -11.70
N HIS A 73 0.51 -6.16 -11.22
CA HIS A 73 -0.57 -5.25 -10.85
C HIS A 73 -1.31 -4.74 -12.09
N ALA A 74 -0.59 -4.47 -13.20
CA ALA A 74 -1.18 -4.10 -14.48
C ALA A 74 -1.87 -5.29 -15.17
N THR A 75 -1.13 -6.39 -15.40
CA THR A 75 -1.55 -7.47 -16.30
C THR A 75 -2.46 -8.50 -15.64
N LYS A 76 -2.27 -8.77 -14.33
CA LYS A 76 -3.00 -9.84 -13.62
C LYS A 76 -4.11 -9.30 -12.73
N HIS A 77 -3.83 -8.23 -11.98
CA HIS A 77 -4.80 -7.63 -11.07
C HIS A 77 -5.58 -6.48 -11.70
N LYS A 78 -5.11 -5.94 -12.83
CA LYS A 78 -5.73 -4.82 -13.56
C LYS A 78 -6.10 -3.68 -12.62
N ILE A 79 -5.17 -3.32 -11.74
CA ILE A 79 -5.40 -2.26 -10.74
C ILE A 79 -5.05 -0.92 -11.39
N PRO A 80 -6.02 0.00 -11.54
CA PRO A 80 -5.72 1.36 -12.00
C PRO A 80 -4.70 2.05 -11.10
N ILE A 81 -3.80 2.83 -11.69
CA ILE A 81 -2.65 3.39 -10.96
C ILE A 81 -3.09 4.36 -9.85
N ILE A 82 -4.25 5.00 -10.02
CA ILE A 82 -4.86 5.90 -9.03
C ILE A 82 -5.08 5.23 -7.67
N ASN A 83 -5.33 3.93 -7.61
CA ASN A 83 -5.52 3.22 -6.34
C ASN A 83 -4.25 3.15 -5.49
N PHE A 84 -3.07 3.22 -6.12
CA PHE A 84 -1.80 3.30 -5.37
C PHE A 84 -1.61 4.65 -4.68
N LYS A 85 -2.19 5.73 -5.24
CA LYS A 85 -2.25 7.03 -4.56
C LYS A 85 -3.17 6.97 -3.34
N LEU A 86 -4.35 6.35 -3.49
CA LEU A 86 -5.32 6.20 -2.39
C LEU A 86 -4.73 5.40 -1.21
N ILE A 87 -4.11 4.24 -1.48
CA ILE A 87 -3.50 3.45 -0.41
C ILE A 87 -2.31 4.17 0.24
N ALA A 88 -1.54 4.96 -0.52
CA ALA A 88 -0.45 5.77 0.04
C ALA A 88 -0.95 6.80 1.06
N GLU A 89 -2.08 7.47 0.75
CA GLU A 89 -2.71 8.42 1.68
C GLU A 89 -3.21 7.73 2.95
N VAL A 90 -3.83 6.55 2.82
CA VAL A 90 -4.29 5.76 3.96
C VAL A 90 -3.12 5.29 4.82
N ILE A 91 -2.02 4.83 4.23
CA ILE A 91 -0.80 4.46 4.98
C ILE A 91 -0.27 5.66 5.75
N GLY A 92 -0.22 6.85 5.15
CA GLY A 92 0.19 8.07 5.83
C GLY A 92 -0.66 8.38 7.07
N LYS A 93 -1.99 8.30 6.95
CA LYS A 93 -2.92 8.49 8.07
C LYS A 93 -2.72 7.45 9.17
N VAL A 94 -2.57 6.16 8.82
CA VAL A 94 -2.34 5.10 9.81
C VAL A 94 -0.99 5.28 10.51
N MET A 95 0.06 5.68 9.79
CA MET A 95 1.37 5.92 10.39
C MET A 95 1.36 7.15 11.31
N GLU A 96 0.65 8.21 10.96
CA GLU A 96 0.41 9.34 11.86
C GLU A 96 -0.20 8.89 13.18
N GLU A 97 -1.32 8.15 13.12
CA GLU A 97 -2.07 7.76 14.30
C GLU A 97 -1.39 6.67 15.14
N LYS A 98 -0.65 5.75 14.51
CA LYS A 98 -0.09 4.56 15.19
C LYS A 98 1.36 4.72 15.61
N VAL A 99 2.16 5.44 14.82
CA VAL A 99 3.59 5.63 15.11
C VAL A 99 3.97 7.08 15.35
N GLY A 100 2.99 7.99 15.39
CA GLY A 100 3.22 9.41 15.67
C GLY A 100 4.02 10.09 14.57
N LEU A 101 3.83 9.67 13.32
CA LEU A 101 4.55 10.22 12.18
C LEU A 101 4.24 11.72 12.03
N ASP A 102 5.23 12.57 12.26
CA ASP A 102 5.11 14.02 12.14
C ASP A 102 4.88 14.45 10.67
N THR A 103 4.47 15.71 10.47
CA THR A 103 4.26 16.32 9.14
C THR A 103 5.45 16.12 8.19
N ALA A 104 6.68 16.23 8.67
CA ALA A 104 7.85 15.99 7.83
C ALA A 104 7.93 14.51 7.43
N GLY A 105 7.72 13.59 8.37
CA GLY A 105 7.66 12.15 8.10
C GLY A 105 6.58 11.76 7.09
N GLN A 106 5.40 12.36 7.19
CA GLN A 106 4.32 12.17 6.22
C GLN A 106 4.69 12.68 4.83
N THR A 107 5.35 13.83 4.76
CA THR A 107 5.82 14.41 3.50
C THR A 107 6.86 13.51 2.84
N ALA A 108 7.81 12.99 3.62
CA ALA A 108 8.80 12.02 3.15
C ALA A 108 8.14 10.75 2.61
N LEU A 109 7.14 10.20 3.31
CA LEU A 109 6.38 9.04 2.83
C LEU A 109 5.67 9.33 1.51
N ARG A 110 5.02 10.49 1.38
CA ARG A 110 4.37 10.91 0.13
C ARG A 110 5.38 11.03 -1.02
N ASN A 111 6.55 11.61 -0.77
CA ASN A 111 7.61 11.74 -1.76
C ASN A 111 8.13 10.37 -2.22
N VAL A 112 8.37 9.45 -1.28
CA VAL A 112 8.78 8.07 -1.58
C VAL A 112 7.72 7.35 -2.41
N MET A 113 6.46 7.44 -2.01
CA MET A 113 5.35 6.82 -2.75
C MET A 113 5.16 7.45 -4.14
N ALA A 114 5.38 8.75 -4.29
CA ALA A 114 5.32 9.41 -5.60
C ALA A 114 6.40 8.89 -6.56
N VAL A 115 7.62 8.67 -6.08
CA VAL A 115 8.71 8.06 -6.88
C VAL A 115 8.33 6.64 -7.30
N ILE A 116 7.81 5.83 -6.37
CA ILE A 116 7.36 4.47 -6.67
C ILE A 116 6.26 4.50 -7.72
N ILE A 117 5.23 5.33 -7.54
CA ILE A 117 4.10 5.45 -8.47
C ILE A 117 4.56 5.92 -9.85
N ALA A 118 5.51 6.85 -9.94
CA ALA A 118 6.07 7.29 -11.21
C ALA A 118 6.81 6.17 -11.96
N ASP A 119 7.55 5.32 -11.23
CA ASP A 119 8.16 4.10 -11.77
C ASP A 119 7.09 3.11 -12.26
N MET A 120 6.02 2.88 -11.47
CA MET A 120 4.89 2.06 -11.91
C MET A 120 4.22 2.63 -13.17
N GLU A 121 4.08 3.95 -13.27
CA GLU A 121 3.41 4.61 -14.39
C GLU A 121 4.21 4.43 -15.69
N ALA A 122 5.55 4.50 -15.60
CA ALA A 122 6.43 4.19 -16.71
C ALA A 122 6.24 2.73 -17.19
N ASP A 123 6.26 1.77 -16.26
CA ASP A 123 6.02 0.35 -16.57
C ASP A 123 4.63 0.10 -17.17
N TYR A 124 3.59 0.70 -16.59
CA TYR A 124 2.21 0.58 -17.08
C TYR A 124 2.09 1.13 -18.51
N LYS A 125 2.73 2.28 -18.78
CA LYS A 125 2.79 2.88 -20.11
C LYS A 125 3.54 1.99 -21.11
N GLU A 126 4.66 1.39 -20.72
CA GLU A 126 5.40 0.43 -21.57
C GLU A 126 4.58 -0.83 -21.87
N LEU A 127 3.74 -1.26 -20.92
CA LEU A 127 2.83 -2.39 -21.08
C LEU A 127 1.52 -2.03 -21.82
N GLY A 128 1.32 -0.77 -22.21
CA GLY A 128 0.13 -0.29 -22.92
C GLY A 128 -1.10 -0.05 -22.04
N PHE A 129 -0.92 0.04 -20.71
CA PHE A 129 -1.96 0.39 -19.75
C PHE A 129 -1.80 1.88 -19.39
N THR A 130 -2.64 2.74 -19.93
CA THR A 130 -2.64 4.19 -19.61
C THR A 130 -4.02 4.62 -19.15
N GLU A 131 -4.35 4.41 -17.87
CA GLU A 131 -5.45 5.07 -17.13
C GLU A 131 -5.16 5.13 -15.62
#